data_AF-A0A252A1E1-F1
#
_entry.id   AF-A0A252A1E1-F1
#
_cell.length_a   1.000
_cell.length_b   1.000
_cell.length_c   1.000
_cell.angle_alpha   90.00
_cell.angle_beta   90.00
_cell.angle_gamma   90.00
#
_symmetry.space_group_name_H-M   'P 1'
#
loop_
_entity.id
_entity.type
_entity.pdbx_description
1 polymer ?
#
loop_
_entity_poly.entity_id
_entity_poly.type
_entity_poly.pdbx_seq_one_letter_code
_entity_poly.pdbx_strand_id
1 'polypeptide(L)'
;MAAHPGVSNTELIRNLPAAFRGPISWLAPLLTQTPEMGALPTLRAATDPAVLGGQYYGPGGWGEVRGYPKLVTSSAASYDLTVQRRLWAVSEELTGVAFAVR
;
A
#
# COMPACT_ATOMS: atom_id res chain seq x y z
N MET A 1 -9.69 1.15 -6.74
CA MET A 1 -8.25 0.92 -6.96
C MET A 1 -7.53 1.05 -5.63
N ALA A 2 -6.30 0.55 -5.53
CA ALA A 2 -5.42 0.74 -4.38
C ALA A 2 -3.98 0.99 -4.85
N ALA A 3 -3.13 1.49 -3.96
CA ALA A 3 -1.71 1.64 -4.23
C ALA A 3 -0.89 1.45 -2.95
N HIS A 4 0.37 1.10 -3.11
CA HIS A 4 1.35 1.12 -2.01
C HIS A 4 2.64 1.82 -2.43
N PRO A 5 3.31 2.50 -1.48
CA PRO A 5 4.50 3.30 -1.78
C PRO A 5 5.81 2.47 -1.85
N GLY A 6 5.73 1.16 -1.62
CA GLY A 6 6.88 0.26 -1.38
C GLY A 6 7.31 0.22 0.08
N VAL A 7 8.57 -0.16 0.33
CA VAL A 7 9.18 0.03 1.66
C VAL A 7 9.60 1.50 1.73
N SER A 8 8.80 2.29 2.43
CA SER A 8 8.96 3.75 2.47
C SER A 8 9.74 4.16 3.70
N ASN A 9 10.60 5.17 3.59
CA ASN A 9 11.28 5.79 4.74
C ASN A 9 10.31 6.65 5.55
N THR A 10 9.26 6.04 6.10
CA THR A 10 8.30 6.75 6.96
C THR A 10 8.67 6.54 8.42
N GLU A 11 8.03 7.31 9.30
CA GLU A 11 8.14 7.20 10.76
C GLU A 11 7.70 5.83 11.32
N LEU A 12 7.41 4.83 10.48
CA LEU A 12 7.07 3.45 10.86
C LEU A 12 8.16 2.80 11.74
N ILE A 13 9.41 3.19 11.55
CA ILE A 13 10.59 2.67 12.26
C ILE A 13 10.76 3.34 13.64
N ARG A 14 10.07 4.46 13.90
CA ARG A 14 10.29 5.30 15.10
C ARG A 14 10.02 4.59 16.42
N ASN A 15 9.13 3.60 16.39
CA ASN A 15 8.73 2.81 17.56
C ASN A 15 9.50 1.50 17.73
N LEU A 16 10.49 1.20 16.87
CA LEU A 16 11.33 0.01 17.06
C LEU A 16 12.23 0.16 18.31
N PRO A 17 12.65 -0.95 18.94
CA PRO A 17 13.61 -0.91 20.04
C PRO A 17 14.90 -0.21 19.63
N ALA A 18 15.52 0.54 20.55
CA ALA A 18 16.66 1.42 20.26
C ALA A 18 17.85 0.70 19.58
N ALA A 19 18.07 -0.58 19.90
CA ALA A 19 19.09 -1.42 19.30
C ALA A 19 18.94 -1.59 17.77
N PHE A 20 17.72 -1.46 17.25
CA PHE A 20 17.43 -1.60 15.82
C PHE A 20 17.35 -0.26 15.09
N ARG A 21 17.23 0.88 15.80
CA ARG A 21 17.09 2.20 15.16
C ARG A 21 18.37 2.64 14.43
N GLY A 22 19.54 2.50 15.06
CA GLY A 22 20.81 2.96 14.48
C GLY A 22 21.15 2.31 13.12
N PRO A 23 21.19 0.96 13.02
CA PRO A 23 21.52 0.27 11.78
C PRO A 23 20.47 0.47 10.68
N ILE A 24 19.18 0.45 11.06
CA ILE A 24 18.08 0.60 10.10
C ILE A 24 18.03 2.03 9.54
N SER A 25 18.23 3.06 10.38
CA SER A 25 18.27 4.45 9.90
C SER A 25 19.44 4.73 8.95
N TRP A 26 20.57 4.04 9.12
CA TRP A 26 21.73 4.18 8.22
C TRP A 26 21.51 3.46 6.88
N LEU A 27 20.86 2.28 6.89
CA LEU A 27 20.52 1.55 5.66
C LEU A 27 19.24 2.06 4.98
N ALA A 28 18.40 2.83 5.68
CA ALA A 28 17.10 3.28 5.17
C ALA A 28 17.20 4.01 3.82
N PRO A 29 18.10 4.99 3.58
CA PRO A 29 18.22 5.62 2.27
C PRO A 29 18.61 4.64 1.16
N LEU A 30 19.29 3.54 1.51
CA LEU A 30 19.72 2.47 0.60
C LEU A 30 18.71 1.33 0.44
N LEU A 31 17.73 1.21 1.34
CA LEU A 31 16.66 0.20 1.30
C LEU A 31 15.25 0.74 0.97
N THR A 32 14.99 2.04 1.15
CA THR A 32 13.67 2.65 1.04
C THR A 32 13.51 3.70 -0.06
N GLN A 33 12.30 3.85 -0.57
CA GLN A 33 11.97 4.86 -1.58
C GLN A 33 11.92 6.27 -0.97
N THR A 34 12.34 7.31 -1.72
CA THR A 34 12.14 8.71 -1.26
C THR A 34 10.65 9.02 -1.15
N PRO A 35 10.23 9.98 -0.32
CA PRO A 35 8.82 10.35 -0.20
C PRO A 35 8.17 10.71 -1.54
N GLU A 36 8.89 11.44 -2.41
CA GLU A 36 8.40 11.87 -3.72
C GLU A 36 8.15 10.66 -4.62
N MET A 37 9.10 9.73 -4.68
CA MET A 37 8.96 8.50 -5.45
C MET A 37 7.89 7.57 -4.86
N GLY A 38 7.74 7.55 -3.53
CA GLY A 38 6.72 6.77 -2.81
C GLY A 38 5.32 7.30 -3.02
N ALA A 39 5.16 8.59 -3.35
CA ALA A 39 3.87 9.18 -3.69
C ALA A 39 3.40 8.81 -5.10
N LEU A 40 4.30 8.46 -6.02
CA LEU A 40 3.95 8.21 -7.42
C LEU A 40 2.92 7.09 -7.62
N PRO A 41 2.96 5.93 -6.90
CA PRO A 41 1.94 4.90 -7.06
C PRO A 41 0.54 5.38 -6.70
N THR A 42 0.42 6.18 -5.63
CA THR A 42 -0.85 6.80 -5.22
C THR A 42 -1.32 7.83 -6.23
N LEU A 43 -0.43 8.70 -6.71
CA LEU A 43 -0.76 9.67 -7.75
C LEU A 43 -1.26 8.98 -9.01
N ARG A 44 -0.52 7.98 -9.50
CA ARG A 44 -0.93 7.21 -10.68
C ARG A 44 -2.30 6.57 -10.49
N ALA A 45 -2.51 5.85 -9.39
CA ALA A 45 -3.80 5.21 -9.11
C ALA A 45 -4.94 6.23 -9.07
N ALA A 46 -4.71 7.44 -8.57
CA ALA A 46 -5.71 8.49 -8.45
C ALA A 46 -6.00 9.27 -9.75
N THR A 47 -5.01 9.40 -10.65
CA THR A 47 -5.07 10.38 -11.76
C THR A 47 -4.86 9.81 -13.15
N ASP A 48 -4.31 8.60 -13.30
CA ASP A 48 -4.09 7.98 -14.61
C ASP A 48 -5.44 7.57 -15.22
N PRO A 49 -5.86 8.14 -16.36
CA PRO A 49 -7.18 7.89 -16.95
C PRO A 49 -7.34 6.44 -17.45
N ALA A 50 -6.25 5.66 -17.54
CA ALA A 50 -6.30 4.26 -17.89
C ALA A 50 -6.56 3.32 -16.69
N VAL A 51 -6.67 3.86 -15.46
CA VAL A 51 -6.90 3.05 -14.25
C VAL A 51 -8.30 2.46 -14.23
N LEU A 52 -8.39 1.17 -13.91
CA LEU A 52 -9.63 0.44 -13.75
C LEU A 52 -9.92 0.15 -12.27
N GLY A 53 -11.20 0.00 -11.94
CA GLY A 53 -11.64 -0.49 -10.64
C GLY A 53 -10.97 -1.81 -10.26
N GLY A 54 -10.61 -1.97 -8.98
CA GLY A 54 -9.94 -3.17 -8.46
C GLY A 54 -8.44 -3.29 -8.74
N GLN A 55 -7.82 -2.41 -9.55
CA GLN A 55 -6.38 -2.45 -9.80
C GLN A 55 -5.55 -2.02 -8.58
N TYR A 56 -4.32 -2.53 -8.49
CA TYR A 56 -3.36 -2.27 -7.42
C TYR A 56 -2.00 -1.82 -8.00
N TYR A 57 -1.50 -0.67 -7.54
CA TYR A 57 -0.29 -0.06 -8.07
C TYR A 57 0.84 0.00 -7.04
N GLY A 58 2.06 -0.31 -7.49
CA GLY A 58 3.23 -0.43 -6.63
C GLY A 58 4.54 -0.14 -7.37
N PRO A 59 5.66 -0.03 -6.65
CA PRO A 59 6.96 0.22 -7.26
C PRO A 59 7.41 -0.92 -8.17
N GLY A 60 7.97 -0.57 -9.32
CA GLY A 60 8.26 -1.54 -10.38
C GLY A 60 9.49 -2.42 -10.20
N GLY A 61 10.38 -2.06 -9.28
CA GLY A 61 11.66 -2.72 -9.05
C GLY A 61 11.56 -4.00 -8.23
N TRP A 62 12.72 -4.50 -7.81
CA TRP A 62 12.85 -5.77 -7.11
C TRP A 62 12.05 -5.79 -5.80
N GLY A 63 11.25 -6.83 -5.62
CA GLY A 63 10.40 -7.02 -4.44
C GLY A 63 9.38 -5.90 -4.20
N GLU A 64 9.08 -5.08 -5.20
CA GLU A 64 8.18 -3.91 -5.08
C GLU A 64 8.63 -2.90 -4.01
N VAL A 65 9.93 -2.92 -3.68
CA VAL A 65 10.53 -2.06 -2.66
C VAL A 65 10.68 -0.62 -3.18
N ARG A 66 11.06 -0.47 -4.45
CA ARG A 66 11.33 0.80 -5.13
C ARG A 66 11.06 0.75 -6.63
N GLY A 67 11.08 1.92 -7.26
CA GLY A 67 10.94 2.11 -8.70
C GLY A 67 9.66 2.86 -9.05
N TYR A 68 9.55 3.23 -10.32
CA TYR A 68 8.35 3.90 -10.83
C TYR A 68 7.11 3.01 -10.71
N PRO A 69 5.90 3.61 -10.61
CA PRO A 69 4.67 2.85 -10.44
C PRO A 69 4.39 1.93 -11.61
N LYS A 70 4.02 0.68 -11.32
CA LYS A 70 3.43 -0.26 -12.27
C LYS A 70 2.20 -0.91 -11.66
N LEU A 71 1.40 -1.57 -12.50
CA LEU A 71 0.38 -2.49 -12.03
C LEU A 71 1.08 -3.69 -11.37
N VAL A 72 0.69 -4.02 -10.15
CA VAL A 72 1.21 -5.14 -9.35
C VAL A 72 0.07 -6.00 -8.84
N THR A 73 0.39 -7.15 -8.26
CA THR A 73 -0.58 -8.09 -7.68
C THR A 73 -0.53 -8.06 -6.16
N SER A 74 -1.68 -8.15 -5.52
CA SER A 74 -1.76 -8.30 -4.07
C SER A 74 -1.69 -9.79 -3.66
N SER A 75 -1.76 -10.08 -2.37
CA SER A 75 -1.79 -11.45 -1.85
C SER A 75 -3.02 -12.21 -2.36
N ALA A 76 -2.91 -13.54 -2.49
CA ALA A 76 -4.03 -14.39 -2.90
C ALA A 76 -5.28 -14.21 -2.02
N ALA A 77 -5.08 -14.06 -0.70
CA ALA A 77 -6.16 -13.82 0.26
C ALA A 77 -6.95 -12.53 -0.02
N SER A 78 -6.30 -11.51 -0.59
CA SER A 78 -6.99 -10.26 -0.94
C SER A 78 -8.02 -10.43 -2.06
N TYR A 79 -8.00 -11.54 -2.79
CA TYR A 79 -8.96 -11.85 -3.85
C TYR A 79 -10.09 -12.80 -3.39
N ASP A 80 -10.15 -13.18 -2.11
CA ASP A 80 -11.25 -13.99 -1.57
C ASP A 80 -12.52 -13.15 -1.38
N LEU A 81 -13.47 -13.32 -2.30
CA LEU A 81 -14.75 -12.60 -2.30
C LEU A 81 -15.62 -12.88 -1.07
N THR A 82 -15.49 -14.06 -0.47
CA THR A 82 -16.26 -14.42 0.73
C THR A 82 -15.75 -13.60 1.92
N VAL A 83 -14.44 -13.54 2.08
CA VAL A 83 -13.79 -12.75 3.13
C VAL A 83 -14.05 -11.25 2.92
N GLN A 84 -13.94 -10.75 1.68
CA GLN A 84 -14.22 -9.34 1.37
C GLN A 84 -15.65 -8.93 1.78
N ARG A 85 -16.66 -9.72 1.39
CA ARG A 85 -18.07 -9.43 1.72
C ARG A 85 -18.33 -9.46 3.21
N ARG A 86 -17.75 -10.44 3.91
CA ARG A 86 -17.87 -10.54 5.38
C ARG A 86 -17.21 -9.35 6.07
N LEU A 87 -16.02 -8.96 5.64
CA LEU A 87 -15.30 -7.80 6.19
C LEU A 87 -16.12 -6.52 6.01
N TRP A 88 -16.74 -6.33 4.84
CA TRP A 88 -17.60 -5.17 4.59
C TRP A 88 -18.81 -5.15 5.52
N ALA A 89 -19.56 -6.26 5.59
CA ALA A 89 -20.76 -6.35 6.44
C ALA A 89 -20.45 -6.10 7.93
N VAL A 90 -19.36 -6.68 8.45
CA VAL A 90 -18.92 -6.44 9.83
C VAL A 90 -18.48 -4.99 10.03
N SER A 91 -17.85 -4.38 9.02
CA SER A 91 -17.44 -2.97 9.09
C SER A 91 -18.66 -2.03 9.15
N GLU A 92 -19.71 -2.30 8.36
CA GLU A 92 -20.99 -1.56 8.43
C GLU A 92 -21.65 -1.72 9.80
N GLU A 93 -21.71 -2.95 10.33
CA GLU A 93 -22.25 -3.23 11.68
C GLU A 93 -21.49 -2.48 12.78
N LEU A 94 -20.16 -2.55 12.78
CA LEU A 94 -19.31 -1.93 13.81
C LEU A 94 -19.29 -0.40 13.74
N THR A 95 -19.48 0.17 12.56
CA THR A 95 -19.48 1.64 12.37
C THR A 95 -20.87 2.26 12.38
N GLY A 96 -21.93 1.45 12.24
CA GLY A 96 -23.30 1.93 12.08
C GLY A 96 -23.56 2.67 10.76
N VAL A 97 -22.63 2.59 9.79
CA VAL A 97 -22.73 3.21 8.47
C VAL A 97 -23.12 2.14 7.45
N ALA A 98 -24.14 2.42 6.64
CA ALA A 98 -24.58 1.52 5.57
C ALA A 98 -24.42 2.16 4.20
N PHE A 99 -23.93 1.39 3.22
CA PHE A 99 -23.76 1.83 1.84
C PHE A 99 -24.85 1.21 0.94
N ALA A 100 -25.44 2.03 0.07
CA ALA A 100 -26.51 1.61 -0.84
C ALA A 100 -26.01 0.88 -2.10
N VAL A 101 -24.69 0.75 -2.28
CA VAL A 101 -24.06 0.15 -3.46
C VAL A 101 -23.83 -1.33 -3.18
N ARG A 102 -24.44 -2.22 -3.99
CA ARG A 102 -24.24 -3.68 -3.93
C ARG A 102 -23.72 -4.21 -5.26
#